data_AF-A0A1I3CVE3-F1
#
_entry.id   AF-A0A1I3CVE3-F1
#
_cell.length_a   1.000
_cell.length_b   1.000
_cell.length_c   1.000
_cell.angle_alpha   90.00
_cell.angle_beta   90.00
_cell.angle_gamma   90.00
#
_symmetry.space_group_name_H-M   'P 1'
#
loop_
_entity.id
_entity.type
_entity.pdbx_description
1 polymer ?
#
loop_
_entity_poly.entity_id
_entity_poly.type
_entity_poly.pdbx_seq_one_letter_code
_entity_poly.pdbx_strand_id
1 'polypeptide(L)'
;MTVLLTTPLVVAFPATAVAACLHDELAEAVKVEASLRGLTLPSSPADLAKAPVSIDSLVAVSILSAVEPIVGFELPDHLVRTGGYSSIESALGHLLPRIEGQWKKKNGS
;
A
#
# COMPACT_ATOMS: atom_id res chain seq x y z
N MET A 1 23.16 20.76 21.29
CA MET A 1 23.26 20.26 19.90
C MET A 1 23.87 18.86 19.99
N THR A 2 23.08 17.82 19.77
CA THR A 2 23.60 16.45 19.74
C THR A 2 23.49 15.96 18.31
N VAL A 3 24.63 15.80 17.65
CA VAL A 3 24.72 15.21 16.31
C VAL A 3 24.78 13.70 16.50
N LEU A 4 23.74 13.00 16.02
CA LEU A 4 23.74 11.54 15.96
C LEU A 4 24.47 11.11 14.69
N LEU A 5 25.57 10.39 14.88
CA LEU A 5 26.31 9.71 13.82
C LEU A 5 25.40 8.61 13.24
N THR A 6 24.77 8.86 12.10
CA THR A 6 24.07 7.83 11.34
C THR A 6 25.08 7.04 10.54
N THR A 7 25.44 5.86 11.04
CA THR A 7 25.95 4.73 10.25
C THR A 7 25.10 4.61 8.98
N PRO A 8 25.67 4.30 7.80
CA PRO A 8 24.85 3.90 6.66
C PRO A 8 24.16 2.60 7.06
N LEU A 9 22.94 2.69 7.59
CA LEU A 9 22.07 1.53 7.67
C LEU A 9 21.97 1.05 6.22
N VAL A 10 22.36 -0.20 5.97
CA VAL A 10 21.79 -0.95 4.86
C VAL A 10 20.29 -0.84 5.09
N VAL A 11 19.65 0.09 4.39
CA VAL A 11 18.23 0.34 4.54
C VAL A 11 17.61 -0.92 3.99
N ALA A 12 17.10 -1.81 4.83
CA ALA A 12 16.34 -2.95 4.32
C ALA A 12 14.97 -2.44 3.90
N PHE A 13 14.38 -3.01 2.84
CA PHE A 13 13.01 -2.66 2.45
C PHE A 13 12.08 -2.81 3.65
N PRO A 14 11.35 -1.75 4.07
CA PRO A 14 10.47 -1.79 5.23
C PRO A 14 9.15 -2.50 4.90
N ALA A 15 9.23 -3.78 4.52
CA ALA A 15 8.11 -4.58 4.02
C ALA A 15 6.91 -4.57 4.97
N THR A 16 7.16 -4.67 6.27
CA THR A 16 6.10 -4.64 7.30
C THR A 16 5.37 -3.30 7.33
N ALA A 17 6.10 -2.19 7.26
CA ALA A 17 5.50 -0.86 7.29
C ALA A 17 4.72 -0.58 6.00
N VAL A 18 5.29 -0.95 4.84
CA VAL A 18 4.61 -0.82 3.54
C VAL A 18 3.36 -1.70 3.49
N ALA A 19 3.43 -2.96 3.93
CA ALA A 19 2.28 -3.85 3.96
C ALA A 19 1.18 -3.35 4.89
N ALA A 20 1.53 -2.83 6.07
CA ALA A 20 0.56 -2.25 7.00
C ALA A 20 -0.12 -1.01 6.40
N CYS A 21 0.65 -0.10 5.79
CA CYS A 21 0.14 1.09 5.13
C CYS A 21 -0.79 0.73 3.95
N LEU A 22 -0.35 -0.17 3.07
CA LEU A 22 -1.18 -0.69 1.97
C LEU A 22 -2.48 -1.30 2.49
N HIS A 23 -2.41 -2.12 3.53
CA HIS A 23 -3.59 -2.75 4.10
C HIS A 23 -4.58 -1.72 4.64
N ASP A 24 -4.10 -0.68 5.33
CA ASP A 24 -4.95 0.37 5.90
C ASP A 24 -5.63 1.18 4.80
N GLU A 25 -4.89 1.64 3.80
CA GLU A 25 -5.44 2.38 2.65
C GLU A 25 -6.48 1.54 1.87
N LEU A 26 -6.19 0.26 1.63
CA LEU A 26 -7.12 -0.66 0.97
C LEU A 26 -8.37 -0.90 1.81
N ALA A 27 -8.21 -1.05 3.12
CA ALA A 27 -9.31 -1.20 4.06
C ALA A 27 -10.21 0.06 4.09
N GLU A 28 -9.61 1.25 4.10
CA GLU A 28 -10.34 2.51 4.00
C GLU A 28 -11.07 2.64 2.66
N ALA A 29 -10.42 2.32 1.55
CA ALA A 29 -11.05 2.32 0.23
C ALA A 29 -12.29 1.42 0.18
N VAL A 30 -12.22 0.21 0.75
CA VAL A 30 -13.37 -0.70 0.85
C VAL A 30 -14.47 -0.12 1.72
N LYS A 31 -14.14 0.49 2.88
CA LYS A 31 -15.13 1.11 3.77
C LYS A 31 -15.83 2.29 3.09
N VAL A 32 -15.07 3.13 2.39
CA VAL A 32 -15.60 4.26 1.63
C VAL A 32 -16.49 3.78 0.50
N GLU A 33 -16.05 2.79 -0.29
CA GLU A 33 -16.86 2.22 -1.37
C GLU A 33 -18.15 1.59 -0.84
N ALA A 34 -18.08 0.82 0.26
CA ALA A 34 -19.25 0.23 0.89
C ALA A 34 -20.23 1.31 1.37
N SER A 35 -19.73 2.38 1.98
CA SER A 35 -20.56 3.51 2.43
C SER A 35 -21.22 4.24 1.25
N LEU A 36 -20.47 4.47 0.16
CA LEU A 36 -20.98 5.11 -1.05
C LEU A 36 -22.04 4.27 -1.78
N ARG A 37 -21.85 2.94 -1.81
CA ARG A 37 -22.77 2.01 -2.48
C ARG A 37 -23.93 1.55 -1.59
N GLY A 38 -23.96 1.97 -0.32
CA GLY A 38 -24.94 1.51 0.65
C GLY A 38 -24.81 0.02 1.01
N LEU A 39 -23.63 -0.56 0.84
CA LEU A 39 -23.33 -1.93 1.23
C LEU A 39 -23.01 -1.98 2.73
N THR A 40 -23.31 -3.12 3.36
CA THR A 40 -22.93 -3.37 4.75
C THR A 40 -21.41 -3.35 4.89
N LEU A 41 -20.91 -2.50 5.78
CA LEU A 41 -19.50 -2.48 6.13
C LEU A 41 -19.10 -3.86 6.68
N PRO A 42 -17.96 -4.42 6.27
CA PRO A 42 -17.46 -5.66 6.86
C PRO A 42 -17.16 -5.43 8.33
N SER A 43 -17.90 -6.12 9.20
CA SER A 43 -17.80 -5.98 10.66
C SER A 43 -16.59 -6.72 11.25
N SER A 44 -15.94 -7.59 10.45
CA SER A 44 -14.77 -8.36 10.87
C SER A 44 -13.56 -8.04 9.99
N PRO A 45 -12.34 -8.01 10.55
CA PRO A 45 -11.12 -7.84 9.77
C PRO A 45 -10.89 -8.99 8.79
N ALA A 46 -11.39 -10.20 9.08
CA ALA A 46 -11.30 -11.35 8.19
C ALA A 46 -12.22 -11.21 6.96
N ASP A 47 -13.38 -10.58 7.12
CA ASP A 47 -14.29 -10.27 6.01
C ASP A 47 -13.75 -9.11 5.17
N LEU A 48 -13.17 -8.10 5.82
CA LEU A 48 -12.55 -6.97 5.15
C LEU A 48 -11.38 -7.42 4.27
N ALA A 49 -10.53 -8.33 4.76
CA ALA A 49 -9.42 -8.89 3.99
C ALA A 49 -9.86 -9.58 2.68
N LYS A 50 -11.06 -10.19 2.69
CA LYS A 50 -11.66 -10.91 1.56
C LYS A 50 -12.56 -10.03 0.70
N ALA A 51 -12.88 -8.82 1.16
CA ALA A 51 -13.78 -7.93 0.45
C ALA A 51 -13.15 -7.50 -0.88
N PRO A 52 -13.94 -7.50 -1.98
CA PRO A 52 -13.47 -6.97 -3.24
C PRO A 52 -13.13 -5.50 -3.08
N VAL A 53 -12.00 -5.09 -3.65
CA VAL A 53 -11.53 -3.70 -3.60
C VAL A 53 -11.37 -3.17 -5.01
N SER A 54 -12.09 -2.11 -5.31
CA SER A 54 -11.96 -1.37 -6.55
C SER A 54 -10.88 -0.30 -6.37
N ILE A 55 -9.79 -0.42 -7.13
CA ILE A 55 -8.73 0.58 -7.15
C ILE A 55 -8.96 1.49 -8.35
N ASP A 56 -9.62 2.61 -8.11
CA ASP A 56 -9.71 3.70 -9.08
C ASP A 56 -8.42 4.52 -9.09
N SER A 57 -8.24 5.38 -10.09
CA SER A 57 -7.05 6.24 -10.20
C SER A 57 -6.81 7.08 -8.95
N LEU A 58 -7.87 7.53 -8.27
CA LEU A 58 -7.75 8.30 -7.02
C LEU A 58 -7.21 7.43 -5.87
N VAL A 59 -7.75 6.22 -5.73
CA VAL A 59 -7.30 5.27 -4.70
C VAL A 59 -5.85 4.85 -4.95
N ALA A 60 -5.49 4.62 -6.21
CA ALA A 60 -4.11 4.33 -6.60
C ALA A 60 -3.14 5.45 -6.18
N VAL A 61 -3.50 6.71 -6.44
CA VAL A 61 -2.69 7.86 -6.04
C VAL A 61 -2.60 8.00 -4.52
N SER A 62 -3.72 7.79 -3.79
CA SER A 62 -3.72 7.81 -2.31
C SER A 62 -2.74 6.79 -1.74
N ILE A 63 -2.86 5.54 -2.22
CA ILE A 63 -2.00 4.44 -1.79
C ILE A 63 -0.52 4.74 -2.05
N LEU A 64 -0.19 5.19 -3.26
CA LEU A 64 1.20 5.50 -3.60
C LEU A 64 1.72 6.65 -2.72
N SER A 65 0.94 7.72 -2.57
CA SER A 65 1.32 8.87 -1.77
C SER A 65 1.50 8.53 -0.28
N ALA A 66 0.74 7.57 0.25
CA ALA A 66 0.91 7.07 1.60
C ALA A 66 2.20 6.23 1.78
N VAL A 67 2.61 5.48 0.74
CA VAL A 67 3.79 4.62 0.78
C VAL A 67 5.10 5.38 0.48
N GLU A 68 5.07 6.40 -0.37
CA GLU A 68 6.21 7.26 -0.71
C GLU A 68 7.05 7.76 0.48
N PRO A 69 6.48 8.31 1.57
CA PRO A 69 7.26 8.72 2.74
C PRO A 69 7.91 7.55 3.48
N ILE A 70 7.39 6.32 3.32
CA ILE A 70 7.95 5.11 3.93
C ILE A 70 9.17 4.63 3.14
N VAL A 71 9.08 4.63 1.81
CA VAL A 71 10.17 4.18 0.93
C VAL A 71 11.21 5.26 0.66
N GLY A 72 10.86 6.54 0.88
CA GLY A 72 11.74 7.69 0.74
C GLY A 72 11.95 8.15 -0.72
N PHE A 73 11.09 7.72 -1.65
CA PHE A 73 11.12 8.14 -3.05
C PHE A 73 9.73 8.03 -3.69
N GLU A 74 9.53 8.78 -4.77
CA GLU A 74 8.28 8.79 -5.54
C GLU A 74 8.06 7.48 -6.29
N LEU A 75 6.90 6.85 -6.08
CA LEU A 75 6.58 5.56 -6.69
C LEU A 75 5.79 5.79 -7.98
N PRO A 76 6.16 5.13 -9.09
CA PRO A 76 5.42 5.32 -10.34
C PRO A 76 3.97 4.84 -10.24
N ASP A 77 3.06 5.60 -10.84
CA ASP A 77 1.62 5.32 -10.91
C ASP A 77 1.30 3.93 -11.49
N HIS A 78 2.05 3.52 -12.51
CA HIS A 78 1.86 2.23 -13.19
C HIS A 78 2.15 0.99 -12.31
N LEU A 79 2.70 1.17 -11.10
CA LEU A 79 2.82 0.06 -10.15
C LEU A 79 1.46 -0.43 -9.69
N VAL A 80 0.54 0.51 -9.48
CA VAL A 80 -0.82 0.21 -9.08
C VAL A 80 -1.65 -0.03 -10.32
N ARG A 81 -2.09 -1.26 -10.51
CA ARG A 81 -3.06 -1.56 -11.55
C ARG A 81 -4.42 -1.03 -11.11
N THR A 82 -4.95 -0.04 -11.82
CA THR A 82 -6.33 0.41 -11.67
C THR A 82 -7.28 -0.69 -12.13
N GLY A 83 -8.33 -0.95 -11.35
CA GLY A 83 -9.31 -2.00 -11.58
C GLY A 83 -9.74 -2.71 -10.30
N GLY A 84 -10.58 -3.73 -10.46
CA GLY A 84 -11.04 -4.55 -9.35
C GLY A 84 -10.02 -5.62 -8.96
N TYR A 85 -9.62 -5.63 -7.70
CA TYR A 85 -8.99 -6.79 -7.07
C TYR A 85 -10.06 -7.63 -6.38
N SER A 86 -9.89 -8.94 -6.42
CA SER A 86 -10.81 -9.87 -5.77
C SER A 86 -10.84 -9.72 -4.24
N SER A 87 -9.75 -9.25 -3.64
CA SER A 87 -9.58 -9.12 -2.18
C SER A 87 -8.45 -8.14 -1.84
N ILE A 88 -8.44 -7.59 -0.62
CA ILE A 88 -7.32 -6.78 -0.09
C ILE A 88 -6.01 -7.58 -0.12
N GLU A 89 -6.06 -8.86 0.27
CA GLU A 89 -4.87 -9.73 0.22
C GLU A 89 -4.32 -9.91 -1.21
N SER A 90 -5.20 -9.97 -2.20
CA SER A 90 -4.81 -10.05 -3.63
C SER A 90 -4.14 -8.76 -4.09
N ALA A 91 -4.67 -7.60 -3.68
CA ALA A 91 -4.04 -6.31 -3.93
C ALA A 91 -2.68 -6.20 -3.25
N LEU A 92 -2.56 -6.58 -1.98
CA LEU A 92 -1.28 -6.62 -1.24
C LEU A 92 -0.26 -7.53 -1.92
N GLY A 93 -0.66 -8.76 -2.28
CA GLY A 93 0.21 -9.72 -2.96
C GLY A 93 0.71 -9.25 -4.32
N HIS A 94 -0.03 -8.35 -4.99
CA HIS A 94 0.39 -7.75 -6.24
C HIS A 94 1.24 -6.49 -6.05
N LEU A 95 0.87 -5.60 -5.12
CA LEU A 95 1.50 -4.29 -4.91
C LEU A 95 2.82 -4.38 -4.15
N LEU A 96 2.86 -5.17 -3.07
CA LEU A 96 4.02 -5.28 -2.19
C LEU A 96 5.30 -5.71 -2.94
N PRO A 97 5.33 -6.81 -3.72
CA PRO A 97 6.55 -7.22 -4.42
C PRO A 97 6.97 -6.24 -5.54
N ARG A 98 6.02 -5.49 -6.12
CA ARG A 98 6.31 -4.45 -7.11
C ARG A 98 7.01 -3.26 -6.50
N ILE A 99 6.51 -2.79 -5.35
CA ILE A 99 7.13 -1.71 -4.58
C ILE A 99 8.51 -2.15 -4.10
N GLU A 100 8.64 -3.37 -3.56
CA GLU A 100 9.93 -3.94 -3.17
C GLU A 100 10.91 -3.98 -4.36
N GLY A 101 10.44 -4.39 -5.54
CA GLY A 101 11.24 -4.42 -6.76
C GLY A 101 11.75 -3.03 -7.17
N GLN A 102 10.93 -1.99 -7.07
CA GLN A 102 11.37 -0.61 -7.33
C GLN A 102 12.33 -0.10 -6.26
N TRP A 103 12.04 -0.41 -5.00
CA TRP A 103 12.91 -0.05 -3.88
C TRP A 103 14.30 -0.67 -4.05
N LYS A 104 14.40 -1.93 -4.44
CA LYS A 104 15.68 -2.61 -4.75
C LYS A 104 16.41 -1.97 -5.93
N LYS A 105 15.69 -1.64 -7.01
CA LYS A 105 16.26 -0.93 -8.17
C LYS A 105 16.84 0.44 -7.78
N LYS A 106 16.21 1.13 -6.84
CA LYS A 106 16.61 2.47 -6.40
C LYS A 106 17.75 2.46 -5.39
N ASN A 107 17.73 1.52 -4.44
CA ASN A 107 18.70 1.46 -3.34
C ASN A 107 19.91 0.57 -3.63
N GLY A 108 19.91 -0.16 -4.75
CA GLY A 108 20.97 -1.11 -5.09
C GLY A 108 20.84 -2.40 -4.29
N SER A 109 20.89 -3.54 -4.97
CA SER A 109 20.91 -4.88 -4.35
C SER A 109 22.02 -5.05 -3.33
#